data_AF-A0A5C9CWC7-F1
#
_entry.id   AF-A0A5C9CWC7-F1
#
_cell.length_a   1.000
_cell.length_b   1.000
_cell.length_c   1.000
_cell.angle_alpha   90.00
_cell.angle_beta   90.00
_cell.angle_gamma   90.00
#
_symmetry.space_group_name_H-M   'P 1'
#
loop_
_entity.id
_entity.type
_entity.pdbx_description
1 polymer ?
#
loop_
_entity_poly.entity_id
_entity_poly.type
_entity_poly.pdbx_seq_one_letter_code
_entity_poly.pdbx_strand_id
1 'polypeptide(L)'
;MLEALMPADVWREMRLHMEWNEGLSLCFLFTDDEASLLPILQWAQDAWQMQTAPMLKIEPTQAAMAAQEVLRGMQAQLTSLHMTRAPVWVQLLARDGAENNAWDQARATLLSRLNEAREWLVRDFARPLVLCLPSSWQHRVVQLAPDLWQVRSYTAWVQQPTTMPLTLAQTDRHYPHVADYAQVTLQPLQEAVAAARARLQGQPQSANLQRELVLALGGLGDGALTCEHVSEALAAYRESLEMGRQLRQALGDSPQVLRDLSVSLIKVGDTEVAAGRSADALAAYRASLEICRQLRQALGDSPQVLRDLSISLDNVGDAETAAGRSVDALAAYRESLEIIRQLRLALGDSPQVLRDLSVSLIKVGDAETSAVRSADALAAYRESLEIFRQLRQTLGDSPQVLRDLSISLIKVGDAEADAGRSAEALKVYRESLEIFRQLRQAQGDIPQVLRDLSVSLNKLGDAQAAAGRDADA
;
A
#
# COMPACT_ATOMS: atom_id res chain seq x y z
N MET A 1 -16.15 -16.27 -24.43
CA MET A 1 -16.98 -15.05 -24.48
C MET A 1 -17.29 -14.72 -23.04
N LEU A 2 -16.79 -13.60 -22.51
CA LEU A 2 -17.04 -13.22 -21.11
C LEU A 2 -18.49 -12.74 -21.00
N GLU A 3 -19.22 -13.17 -19.97
CA GLU A 3 -20.56 -12.64 -19.69
C GLU A 3 -20.45 -11.20 -19.20
N ALA A 4 -21.38 -10.34 -19.63
CA ALA A 4 -21.41 -8.95 -19.20
C ALA A 4 -22.02 -8.86 -17.79
N LEU A 5 -21.30 -8.19 -16.89
CA LEU A 5 -21.59 -8.15 -15.46
C LEU A 5 -22.20 -6.80 -15.07
N MET A 6 -23.05 -6.81 -14.04
CA MET A 6 -23.57 -5.58 -13.44
C MET A 6 -22.45 -4.83 -12.73
N PRO A 7 -22.47 -3.47 -12.67
CA PRO A 7 -21.41 -2.68 -12.04
C PRO A 7 -21.04 -3.13 -10.63
N ALA A 8 -22.02 -3.55 -9.83
CA ALA A 8 -21.80 -4.02 -8.45
C ALA A 8 -21.00 -5.33 -8.37
N ASP A 9 -21.21 -6.25 -9.33
CA ASP A 9 -20.48 -7.52 -9.37
C ASP A 9 -19.07 -7.32 -9.93
N VAL A 10 -18.92 -6.46 -10.96
CA VAL A 10 -17.61 -6.01 -11.44
C VAL A 10 -16.79 -5.41 -10.30
N TRP A 11 -17.40 -4.54 -9.50
CA TRP A 11 -16.72 -3.94 -8.35
C TRP A 11 -16.31 -4.96 -7.29
N ARG A 12 -17.21 -5.88 -6.92
CA ARG A 12 -16.95 -6.91 -5.90
C ARG A 12 -15.72 -7.75 -6.24
N GLU A 13 -15.58 -8.13 -7.51
CA GLU A 13 -14.45 -8.93 -7.99
C GLU A 13 -13.19 -8.08 -8.21
N MET A 14 -13.31 -6.94 -8.89
CA MET A 14 -12.17 -6.07 -9.21
C MET A 14 -11.48 -5.53 -7.96
N ARG A 15 -12.25 -5.21 -6.90
CA ARG A 15 -11.72 -4.69 -5.63
C ARG A 15 -10.67 -5.61 -5.00
N LEU A 16 -10.85 -6.93 -5.11
CA LEU A 16 -9.90 -7.93 -4.59
C LEU A 16 -8.53 -7.80 -5.26
N HIS A 17 -8.51 -7.54 -6.56
CA HIS A 17 -7.26 -7.33 -7.30
C HIS A 17 -6.59 -6.00 -6.95
N MET A 18 -7.36 -5.00 -6.54
CA MET A 18 -6.85 -3.66 -6.20
C MET A 18 -6.32 -3.57 -4.76
N GLU A 19 -6.95 -4.20 -3.78
CA GLU A 19 -6.56 -4.10 -2.36
C GLU A 19 -5.48 -5.13 -1.94
N TRP A 20 -5.33 -6.25 -2.66
CA TRP A 20 -4.65 -7.49 -2.16
C TRP A 20 -3.45 -7.88 -3.04
N ASN A 21 -2.98 -6.98 -3.91
CA ASN A 21 -1.84 -7.20 -4.78
C ASN A 21 -0.70 -6.22 -4.45
N GLU A 22 0.49 -6.76 -4.19
CA GLU A 22 1.69 -5.97 -3.90
C GLU A 22 2.44 -5.48 -5.15
N GLY A 23 2.15 -6.08 -6.31
CA GLY A 23 2.74 -5.75 -7.60
C GLY A 23 1.77 -4.99 -8.51
N LEU A 24 2.09 -4.96 -9.81
CA LEU A 24 1.15 -4.45 -10.82
C LEU A 24 -0.14 -5.27 -10.78
N SER A 25 -1.28 -4.59 -10.58
CA SER A 25 -2.60 -5.18 -10.80
C SER A 25 -3.25 -4.54 -12.00
N LEU A 26 -3.14 -5.17 -13.18
CA LEU A 26 -3.66 -4.62 -14.42
C LEU A 26 -5.10 -5.10 -14.67
N CYS A 27 -6.06 -4.20 -14.60
CA CYS A 27 -7.48 -4.47 -14.80
C CYS A 27 -7.96 -3.85 -16.12
N PHE A 28 -8.64 -4.62 -16.97
CA PHE A 28 -9.31 -4.11 -18.16
C PHE A 28 -10.83 -4.08 -17.97
N LEU A 29 -11.43 -2.91 -18.13
CA LEU A 29 -12.89 -2.75 -18.14
C LEU A 29 -13.35 -2.35 -19.54
N PHE A 30 -14.28 -3.13 -20.09
CA PHE A 30 -14.84 -2.92 -21.41
C PHE A 30 -16.28 -2.43 -21.32
N THR A 31 -16.56 -1.28 -21.90
CA THR A 31 -17.92 -0.73 -22.01
C THR A 31 -17.99 0.32 -23.10
N ASP A 32 -19.15 0.49 -23.73
CA ASP A 32 -19.42 1.56 -24.70
C ASP A 32 -20.12 2.77 -24.05
N ASP A 33 -20.42 2.69 -22.76
CA ASP A 33 -21.14 3.72 -22.02
C ASP A 33 -20.38 4.14 -20.75
N GLU A 34 -19.98 5.41 -20.71
CA GLU A 34 -19.29 6.00 -19.58
C GLU A 34 -20.13 5.99 -18.30
N ALA A 35 -21.46 6.13 -18.40
CA ALA A 35 -22.33 6.16 -17.24
C ALA A 35 -22.32 4.84 -16.45
N SER A 36 -21.99 3.74 -17.13
CA SER A 36 -21.86 2.41 -16.53
C SER A 36 -20.64 2.29 -15.60
N LEU A 37 -19.60 3.10 -15.82
CA LEU A 37 -18.40 3.11 -14.99
C LEU A 37 -18.56 3.98 -13.74
N LEU A 38 -19.50 4.91 -13.73
CA LEU A 38 -19.63 5.91 -12.67
C LEU A 38 -19.82 5.29 -11.27
N PRO A 39 -20.67 4.27 -11.06
CA PRO A 39 -20.80 3.62 -9.75
C PRO A 39 -19.49 2.94 -9.32
N ILE A 40 -18.79 2.28 -10.25
CA ILE A 40 -17.53 1.56 -9.99
C ILE A 40 -16.44 2.56 -9.62
N LEU A 41 -16.35 3.67 -10.36
CA LEU A 41 -15.41 4.76 -10.09
C LEU A 41 -15.67 5.37 -8.71
N GLN A 42 -16.93 5.62 -8.34
CA GLN A 42 -17.30 6.17 -7.03
C GLN A 42 -16.90 5.22 -5.91
N TRP A 43 -17.24 3.93 -6.01
CA TRP A 43 -16.86 2.94 -5.00
C TRP A 43 -15.34 2.78 -4.89
N ALA A 44 -14.61 2.87 -6.00
CA ALA A 44 -13.15 2.88 -6.02
C ALA A 44 -12.55 4.12 -5.34
N GLN A 45 -13.15 5.29 -5.54
CA GLN A 45 -12.75 6.51 -4.83
C GLN A 45 -13.04 6.40 -3.33
N ASP A 46 -14.25 5.99 -2.94
CA ASP A 46 -14.67 5.89 -1.54
C ASP A 46 -13.79 4.91 -0.75
N ALA A 47 -13.44 3.77 -1.35
CA ALA A 47 -12.60 2.76 -0.70
C ALA A 47 -11.14 3.21 -0.51
N TRP A 48 -10.63 4.12 -1.35
CA TRP A 48 -9.24 4.63 -1.26
C TRP A 48 -9.13 6.01 -0.62
N GLN A 49 -10.24 6.72 -0.43
CA GLN A 49 -10.27 7.99 0.30
C GLN A 49 -9.88 7.81 1.78
N MET A 50 -10.08 6.61 2.34
CA MET A 50 -9.70 6.25 3.72
C MET A 50 -8.32 5.57 3.83
N GLN A 51 -7.60 5.39 2.72
CA GLN A 51 -6.25 4.84 2.71
C GLN A 51 -5.20 5.96 2.55
N THR A 52 -3.92 5.63 2.74
CA THR A 52 -2.78 6.57 2.80
C THR A 52 -2.55 7.44 1.56
N ALA A 53 -3.29 7.26 0.44
CA ALA A 53 -3.29 8.16 -0.71
C ALA A 53 -4.52 7.98 -1.62
N PRO A 54 -5.01 9.06 -2.27
CA PRO A 54 -6.18 9.01 -3.15
C PRO A 54 -5.86 8.35 -4.51
N MET A 55 -6.86 7.68 -5.09
CA MET A 55 -6.80 7.13 -6.45
C MET A 55 -6.60 8.23 -7.50
N LEU A 56 -5.69 8.04 -8.45
CA LEU A 56 -5.52 8.97 -9.57
C LEU A 56 -6.45 8.59 -10.72
N LYS A 57 -7.30 9.52 -11.12
CA LYS A 57 -8.08 9.42 -12.36
C LYS A 57 -7.36 10.17 -13.48
N ILE A 58 -7.04 9.47 -14.57
CA ILE A 58 -6.54 10.03 -15.82
C ILE A 58 -7.63 9.86 -16.88
N GLU A 59 -8.12 10.97 -17.40
CA GLU A 59 -9.13 10.98 -18.45
C GLU A 59 -8.70 11.99 -19.51
N PRO A 60 -8.00 11.53 -20.57
CA PRO A 60 -7.53 12.43 -21.59
C PRO A 60 -8.69 13.13 -22.30
N THR A 61 -8.51 14.40 -22.65
CA THR A 61 -9.54 15.18 -23.36
C THR A 61 -9.25 15.32 -24.85
N GLN A 62 -8.00 15.08 -25.27
CA GLN A 62 -7.54 15.20 -26.65
C GLN A 62 -6.85 13.91 -27.13
N ALA A 63 -7.35 13.31 -28.20
CA ALA A 63 -6.80 12.06 -28.75
C ALA A 63 -5.30 12.16 -29.09
N ALA A 64 -4.85 13.29 -29.66
CA ALA A 64 -3.46 13.48 -30.08
C ALA A 64 -2.46 13.40 -28.90
N MET A 65 -2.89 13.81 -27.70
CA MET A 65 -2.05 13.84 -26.50
C MET A 65 -2.35 12.70 -25.54
N ALA A 66 -3.43 11.93 -25.76
CA ALA A 66 -3.93 10.97 -24.79
C ALA A 66 -2.90 9.92 -24.35
N ALA A 67 -2.15 9.34 -25.28
CA ALA A 67 -1.10 8.38 -24.92
C ALA A 67 -0.01 9.04 -24.05
N GLN A 68 0.37 10.28 -24.36
CA GLN A 68 1.39 11.00 -23.62
C GLN A 68 0.89 11.47 -22.24
N GLU A 69 -0.35 11.91 -22.14
CA GLU A 69 -1.00 12.29 -20.87
C GLU A 69 -1.09 11.10 -19.92
N VAL A 70 -1.48 9.92 -20.41
CA VAL A 70 -1.55 8.70 -19.60
C VAL A 70 -0.16 8.28 -19.13
N LEU A 71 0.82 8.18 -20.03
CA LEU A 71 2.17 7.78 -19.66
C LEU A 71 2.81 8.79 -18.67
N ARG A 72 2.59 10.10 -18.88
CA ARG A 72 3.06 11.14 -17.96
C ARG A 72 2.35 11.04 -16.61
N GLY A 73 1.04 10.83 -16.57
CA GLY A 73 0.29 10.68 -15.32
C GLY A 73 0.68 9.42 -14.54
N MET A 74 0.99 8.32 -15.22
CA MET A 74 1.52 7.12 -14.59
C MET A 74 2.94 7.35 -14.04
N GLN A 75 3.83 7.94 -14.83
CA GLN A 75 5.19 8.27 -14.39
C GLN A 75 5.18 9.29 -13.23
N ALA A 76 4.23 10.21 -13.25
CA ALA A 76 3.96 11.11 -12.15
C ALA A 76 3.60 10.33 -10.89
N GLN A 77 2.58 9.46 -10.93
CA GLN A 77 2.18 8.63 -9.78
C GLN A 77 3.35 7.86 -9.13
N LEU A 78 4.27 7.31 -9.93
CA LEU A 78 5.46 6.61 -9.42
C LEU A 78 6.37 7.52 -8.60
N THR A 79 6.45 8.78 -9.02
CA THR A 79 7.35 9.77 -8.43
C THR A 79 6.69 10.47 -7.24
N SER A 80 5.36 10.65 -7.23
CA SER A 80 4.57 11.33 -6.17
C SER A 80 4.04 10.42 -5.07
N LEU A 81 4.04 9.10 -5.27
CA LEU A 81 3.45 8.13 -4.36
C LEU A 81 4.24 6.81 -4.40
N HIS A 82 5.57 6.87 -4.22
CA HIS A 82 6.42 5.67 -4.27
C HIS A 82 6.20 4.74 -3.06
N MET A 83 5.81 5.30 -1.91
CA MET A 83 5.45 4.58 -0.68
C MET A 83 3.98 4.14 -0.63
N THR A 84 3.12 4.61 -1.55
CA THR A 84 1.71 4.24 -1.56
C THR A 84 1.33 3.51 -2.85
N ARG A 85 0.47 2.49 -2.74
CA ARG A 85 -0.02 1.73 -3.89
C ARG A 85 -1.32 2.29 -4.43
N ALA A 86 -1.46 3.62 -4.45
CA ALA A 86 -2.68 4.27 -4.89
C ALA A 86 -3.01 3.88 -6.34
N PRO A 87 -4.23 3.39 -6.62
CA PRO A 87 -4.61 2.92 -7.94
C PRO A 87 -4.60 4.05 -8.96
N VAL A 88 -4.33 3.70 -10.21
CA VAL A 88 -4.46 4.59 -11.36
C VAL A 88 -5.61 4.11 -12.22
N TRP A 89 -6.59 4.97 -12.39
CA TRP A 89 -7.76 4.77 -13.22
C TRP A 89 -7.61 5.55 -14.51
N VAL A 90 -7.53 4.85 -15.64
CA VAL A 90 -7.38 5.47 -16.97
C VAL A 90 -8.63 5.23 -17.80
N GLN A 91 -9.28 6.31 -18.20
CA GLN A 91 -10.50 6.25 -19.00
C GLN A 91 -10.23 6.67 -20.44
N LEU A 92 -10.39 5.74 -21.39
CA LEU A 92 -10.08 5.93 -22.82
C LEU A 92 -11.31 5.76 -23.71
N LEU A 93 -12.49 6.07 -23.17
CA LEU A 93 -13.74 6.13 -23.92
C LEU A 93 -13.77 7.42 -24.76
N ALA A 94 -14.36 7.36 -25.96
CA ALA A 94 -14.50 8.54 -26.80
C ALA A 94 -15.56 9.48 -26.19
N ARG A 95 -15.24 10.77 -26.04
CA ARG A 95 -16.26 11.79 -25.76
C ARG A 95 -16.90 12.24 -27.07
N ASP A 96 -18.23 12.33 -27.05
CA ASP A 96 -19.14 12.59 -28.16
C ASP A 96 -18.54 13.44 -29.30
N GLY A 97 -18.50 12.87 -30.51
CA GLY A 97 -18.26 13.59 -31.76
C GLY A 97 -16.80 13.72 -32.24
N ALA A 98 -15.80 13.25 -31.48
CA ALA A 98 -14.43 13.18 -31.97
C ALA A 98 -14.25 12.04 -32.99
N GLU A 99 -13.50 12.28 -34.07
CA GLU A 99 -13.22 11.29 -35.11
C GLU A 99 -12.72 9.98 -34.48
N ASN A 100 -13.54 8.91 -34.56
CA ASN A 100 -13.25 7.59 -33.97
C ASN A 100 -11.84 7.09 -34.31
N ASN A 101 -11.31 7.46 -35.47
CA ASN A 101 -9.99 7.07 -35.93
C ASN A 101 -8.85 7.69 -35.09
N ALA A 102 -8.97 8.95 -34.66
CA ALA A 102 -7.93 9.60 -33.86
C ALA A 102 -7.83 8.97 -32.46
N TRP A 103 -8.97 8.70 -31.82
CA TRP A 103 -9.03 8.00 -30.54
C TRP A 103 -8.58 6.54 -30.65
N ASP A 104 -8.93 5.86 -31.75
CA ASP A 104 -8.42 4.53 -32.02
C ASP A 104 -6.89 4.51 -32.16
N GLN A 105 -6.31 5.47 -32.88
CA GLN A 105 -4.88 5.60 -33.01
C GLN A 105 -4.21 5.92 -31.68
N ALA A 106 -4.83 6.76 -30.84
CA ALA A 106 -4.33 7.08 -29.51
C ALA A 106 -4.31 5.86 -28.58
N ARG A 107 -5.40 5.07 -28.55
CA ARG A 107 -5.47 3.82 -27.78
C ARG A 107 -4.43 2.81 -28.26
N ALA A 108 -4.30 2.63 -29.59
CA ALA A 108 -3.28 1.74 -30.15
C ALA A 108 -1.86 2.17 -29.77
N THR A 109 -1.57 3.46 -29.85
CA THR A 109 -0.26 4.03 -29.48
C THR A 109 0.03 3.80 -28.01
N LEU A 110 -0.93 4.10 -27.11
CA LEU A 110 -0.77 3.88 -25.68
C LEU A 110 -0.55 2.41 -25.35
N LEU A 111 -1.37 1.51 -25.87
CA LEU A 111 -1.26 0.07 -25.62
C LEU A 111 0.07 -0.49 -26.12
N SER A 112 0.53 -0.06 -27.30
CA SER A 112 1.85 -0.44 -27.83
C SER A 112 2.98 0.04 -26.91
N ARG A 113 2.91 1.28 -26.42
CA ARG A 113 3.92 1.82 -25.47
C ARG A 113 3.89 1.12 -24.11
N LEU A 114 2.72 0.82 -23.58
CA LEU A 114 2.58 0.05 -22.35
C LEU A 114 3.07 -1.40 -22.53
N ASN A 115 2.88 -1.99 -23.72
CA ASN A 115 3.43 -3.29 -24.06
C ASN A 115 4.97 -3.27 -24.10
N GLU A 116 5.56 -2.28 -24.76
CA GLU A 116 7.02 -2.07 -24.75
C GLU A 116 7.55 -1.84 -23.34
N ALA A 117 6.81 -1.10 -22.51
CA ALA A 117 7.15 -0.80 -21.12
C ALA A 117 6.65 -1.86 -20.12
N ARG A 118 6.26 -3.06 -20.57
CA ARG A 118 5.67 -4.10 -19.70
C ARG A 118 6.61 -4.47 -18.55
N GLU A 119 7.89 -4.63 -18.80
CA GLU A 119 8.86 -4.91 -17.74
C GLU A 119 8.95 -3.79 -16.71
N TRP A 120 8.93 -2.54 -17.17
CA TRP A 120 8.88 -1.36 -16.30
C TRP A 120 7.58 -1.30 -15.49
N LEU A 121 6.44 -1.63 -16.10
CA LEU A 121 5.16 -1.67 -15.39
C LEU A 121 5.17 -2.70 -14.26
N VAL A 122 5.68 -3.91 -14.52
CA VAL A 122 5.68 -4.96 -13.50
C VAL A 122 6.73 -4.69 -12.42
N ARG A 123 7.87 -4.08 -12.79
CA ARG A 123 8.99 -3.80 -11.90
C ARG A 123 8.80 -2.55 -11.04
N ASP A 124 8.53 -1.44 -11.70
CA ASP A 124 8.58 -0.11 -11.13
C ASP A 124 7.14 0.39 -10.84
N PHE A 125 6.14 -0.05 -11.62
CA PHE A 125 4.71 0.28 -11.45
C PHE A 125 3.92 -0.77 -10.65
N ALA A 126 4.43 -1.11 -9.46
CA ALA A 126 3.84 -2.07 -8.52
C ALA A 126 2.56 -1.54 -7.80
N ARG A 127 1.53 -1.18 -8.57
CA ARG A 127 0.24 -0.66 -8.09
C ARG A 127 -0.90 -1.06 -9.03
N PRO A 128 -2.18 -0.93 -8.61
CA PRO A 128 -3.28 -1.22 -9.51
C PRO A 128 -3.40 -0.20 -10.65
N LEU A 129 -3.59 -0.69 -11.88
CA LEU A 129 -3.82 0.08 -13.09
C LEU A 129 -5.11 -0.41 -13.75
N VAL A 130 -6.13 0.44 -13.78
CA VAL A 130 -7.42 0.15 -14.43
C VAL A 130 -7.45 0.86 -15.78
N LEU A 131 -7.61 0.11 -16.87
CA LEU A 131 -7.76 0.63 -18.22
C LEU A 131 -9.21 0.42 -18.69
N CYS A 132 -9.95 1.51 -18.88
CA CYS A 132 -11.31 1.48 -19.42
C CYS A 132 -11.30 1.75 -20.92
N LEU A 133 -11.80 0.80 -21.71
CA LEU A 133 -11.78 0.81 -23.18
C LEU A 133 -13.17 0.48 -23.77
N PRO A 134 -13.46 0.88 -25.02
CA PRO A 134 -14.69 0.47 -25.71
C PRO A 134 -14.79 -1.05 -25.85
N SER A 135 -16.00 -1.60 -25.91
CA SER A 135 -16.22 -3.05 -25.98
C SER A 135 -15.55 -3.69 -27.20
N SER A 136 -15.51 -2.95 -28.31
CA SER A 136 -14.85 -3.36 -29.56
C SER A 136 -13.32 -3.55 -29.44
N TRP A 137 -12.70 -3.05 -28.39
CA TRP A 137 -11.24 -3.07 -28.21
C TRP A 137 -10.69 -4.32 -27.56
N GLN A 138 -11.53 -5.20 -27.00
CA GLN A 138 -11.05 -6.39 -26.31
C GLN A 138 -10.14 -7.25 -27.21
N HIS A 139 -10.59 -7.59 -28.42
CA HIS A 139 -9.79 -8.38 -29.35
C HIS A 139 -8.57 -7.63 -29.87
N ARG A 140 -8.65 -6.30 -29.98
CA ARG A 140 -7.55 -5.44 -30.45
C ARG A 140 -6.43 -5.33 -29.42
N VAL A 141 -6.74 -5.29 -28.12
CA VAL A 141 -5.71 -5.28 -27.06
C VAL A 141 -4.85 -6.54 -27.14
N VAL A 142 -5.46 -7.72 -27.34
CA VAL A 142 -4.72 -8.99 -27.48
C VAL A 142 -3.76 -8.96 -28.67
N GLN A 143 -4.16 -8.31 -29.77
CA GLN A 143 -3.35 -8.22 -30.99
C GLN A 143 -2.25 -7.16 -30.91
N LEU A 144 -2.55 -6.00 -30.33
CA LEU A 144 -1.66 -4.84 -30.31
C LEU A 144 -0.69 -4.85 -29.12
N ALA A 145 -1.08 -5.48 -28.02
CA ALA A 145 -0.32 -5.49 -26.78
C ALA A 145 -0.38 -6.89 -26.12
N PRO A 146 0.14 -7.94 -26.79
CA PRO A 146 0.04 -9.32 -26.31
C PRO A 146 0.76 -9.55 -24.97
N ASP A 147 1.90 -8.89 -24.74
CA ASP A 147 2.71 -9.07 -23.52
C ASP A 147 2.09 -8.33 -22.33
N LEU A 148 1.50 -7.16 -22.59
CA LEU A 148 0.69 -6.43 -21.63
C LEU A 148 -0.58 -7.21 -21.27
N TRP A 149 -1.21 -7.83 -22.28
CA TRP A 149 -2.40 -8.66 -22.06
C TRP A 149 -2.08 -9.88 -21.20
N GLN A 150 -0.90 -10.49 -21.33
CA GLN A 150 -0.50 -11.64 -20.53
C GLN A 150 -0.36 -11.33 -19.03
N VAL A 151 -0.05 -10.09 -18.65
CA VAL A 151 0.12 -9.69 -17.24
C VAL A 151 -1.14 -9.11 -16.59
N ARG A 152 -2.28 -9.17 -17.28
CA ARG A 152 -3.57 -8.69 -16.74
C ARG A 152 -4.00 -9.53 -15.53
N SER A 153 -4.49 -8.86 -14.50
CA SER A 153 -5.00 -9.47 -13.27
C SER A 153 -6.52 -9.65 -13.32
N TYR A 154 -7.24 -8.77 -14.02
CA TYR A 154 -8.70 -8.82 -14.12
C TYR A 154 -9.20 -8.30 -15.47
N THR A 155 -10.33 -8.81 -15.93
CA THR A 155 -11.00 -8.34 -17.16
C THR A 155 -12.51 -8.52 -17.04
N ALA A 156 -13.28 -7.47 -17.31
CA ALA A 156 -14.74 -7.53 -17.28
C ALA A 156 -15.41 -6.67 -18.35
N TRP A 157 -16.64 -7.05 -18.68
CA TRP A 157 -17.57 -6.26 -19.48
C TRP A 157 -18.60 -5.63 -18.55
N VAL A 158 -18.75 -4.31 -18.59
CA VAL A 158 -19.63 -3.58 -17.67
C VAL A 158 -20.97 -3.29 -18.37
N GLN A 159 -22.04 -3.88 -17.84
CA GLN A 159 -23.41 -3.60 -18.30
C GLN A 159 -23.92 -2.25 -17.81
N GLN A 160 -24.83 -1.66 -18.59
CA GLN A 160 -25.53 -0.44 -18.20
C GLN A 160 -26.38 -0.66 -16.94
N PRO A 161 -26.24 0.18 -15.90
CA PRO A 161 -27.19 0.19 -14.81
C PRO A 161 -28.55 0.64 -15.34
N THR A 162 -29.58 -0.17 -15.13
CA THR A 162 -30.93 0.05 -15.66
C THR A 162 -31.65 1.24 -15.02
N THR A 163 -31.01 1.95 -14.07
CA THR A 163 -31.56 3.13 -13.38
C THR A 163 -30.44 4.08 -12.91
N MET A 164 -30.55 5.37 -13.28
CA MET A 164 -29.75 6.51 -12.77
C MET A 164 -30.62 7.32 -11.78
N PRO A 165 -30.04 8.04 -10.78
CA PRO A 165 -29.61 9.42 -11.06
C PRO A 165 -28.45 9.97 -10.19
N LEU A 166 -27.60 10.83 -10.76
CA LEU A 166 -27.44 12.26 -10.39
C LEU A 166 -26.16 12.86 -10.99
N THR A 167 -26.34 14.05 -11.54
CA THR A 167 -25.39 14.92 -12.24
C THR A 167 -24.40 15.58 -11.27
N LEU A 168 -23.10 15.60 -11.58
CA LEU A 168 -22.16 16.55 -10.98
C LEU A 168 -21.14 17.06 -12.02
N ALA A 169 -20.91 18.37 -11.96
CA ALA A 169 -20.23 19.19 -12.95
C ALA A 169 -18.73 18.88 -13.09
N GLN A 170 -18.26 18.81 -14.34
CA GLN A 170 -16.85 18.69 -14.69
C GLN A 170 -16.13 20.02 -14.41
N THR A 171 -15.00 19.97 -13.70
CA THR A 171 -14.05 21.09 -13.62
C THR A 171 -12.67 20.62 -14.09
N ASP A 172 -12.17 21.28 -15.12
CA ASP A 172 -10.85 21.08 -15.75
C ASP A 172 -9.69 21.33 -14.77
N ARG A 173 -8.68 20.45 -14.75
CA ARG A 173 -7.37 20.72 -14.13
C ARG A 173 -6.21 20.17 -14.99
N HIS A 174 -5.19 21.00 -15.18
CA HIS A 174 -4.01 20.84 -16.04
C HIS A 174 -2.76 20.48 -15.20
N TYR A 175 -1.79 19.67 -15.68
CA TYR A 175 -0.60 19.21 -14.90
C TYR A 175 0.78 19.29 -15.65
N PRO A 176 1.88 19.83 -15.03
CA PRO A 176 3.25 19.97 -15.63
C PRO A 176 4.32 18.85 -15.32
N HIS A 177 5.63 19.06 -15.68
CA HIS A 177 6.76 18.09 -15.93
C HIS A 177 7.72 17.77 -14.74
N VAL A 178 8.87 17.06 -14.96
CA VAL A 178 9.63 16.25 -13.96
C VAL A 178 10.83 16.91 -13.22
N ALA A 179 11.53 17.90 -13.77
CA ALA A 179 12.43 18.75 -12.92
C ALA A 179 11.59 19.72 -12.08
N ASP A 180 10.42 20.02 -12.62
CA ASP A 180 9.25 20.58 -11.95
C ASP A 180 8.57 19.55 -11.04
N TYR A 181 9.01 18.30 -10.80
CA TYR A 181 8.14 17.30 -10.13
C TYR A 181 7.91 17.59 -8.64
N ALA A 182 8.99 17.85 -7.91
CA ALA A 182 8.89 18.28 -6.52
C ALA A 182 8.17 19.64 -6.45
N GLN A 183 8.43 20.54 -7.40
CA GLN A 183 7.76 21.83 -7.45
C GLN A 183 6.27 21.69 -7.79
N VAL A 184 5.86 20.89 -8.77
CA VAL A 184 4.48 20.61 -9.18
C VAL A 184 3.73 19.77 -8.16
N THR A 185 4.40 18.90 -7.42
CA THR A 185 3.78 18.09 -6.36
C THR A 185 3.65 18.91 -5.09
N LEU A 186 4.71 19.62 -4.68
CA LEU A 186 4.73 20.38 -3.44
C LEU A 186 4.07 21.75 -3.58
N GLN A 187 4.13 22.42 -4.73
CA GLN A 187 3.55 23.76 -4.90
C GLN A 187 2.04 23.77 -4.64
N PRO A 188 1.22 22.85 -5.19
CA PRO A 188 -0.21 22.80 -4.83
C PRO A 188 -0.43 22.53 -3.34
N LEU A 189 0.44 21.73 -2.70
CA LEU A 189 0.36 21.42 -1.27
C LEU A 189 0.78 22.63 -0.41
N GLN A 190 1.83 23.34 -0.81
CA GLN A 190 2.30 24.58 -0.21
C GLN A 190 1.25 25.70 -0.36
N GLU A 191 0.63 25.81 -1.53
CA GLU A 191 -0.47 26.74 -1.80
C GLU A 191 -1.71 26.37 -0.99
N ALA A 192 -2.03 25.09 -0.84
CA ALA A 192 -3.12 24.63 0.02
C ALA A 192 -2.86 24.98 1.49
N VAL A 193 -1.64 24.77 1.99
CA VAL A 193 -1.22 25.19 3.34
C VAL A 193 -1.31 26.71 3.48
N ALA A 194 -0.83 27.48 2.51
CA ALA A 194 -0.90 28.95 2.53
C ALA A 194 -2.36 29.44 2.53
N ALA A 195 -3.24 28.83 1.73
CA ALA A 195 -4.65 29.16 1.69
C ALA A 195 -5.36 28.81 3.00
N ALA A 196 -5.08 27.64 3.58
CA ALA A 196 -5.60 27.23 4.88
C ALA A 196 -5.14 28.20 5.99
N ARG A 197 -3.86 28.60 6.00
CA ARG A 197 -3.34 29.62 6.93
C ARG A 197 -4.04 30.96 6.76
N ALA A 198 -4.24 31.44 5.54
CA ALA A 198 -4.92 32.70 5.28
C ALA A 198 -6.38 32.69 5.78
N ARG A 199 -7.11 31.59 5.57
CA ARG A 199 -8.46 31.41 6.12
C ARG A 199 -8.45 31.42 7.65
N LEU A 200 -7.52 30.70 8.26
CA LEU A 200 -7.38 30.64 9.71
C LEU A 200 -7.03 32.01 10.32
N GLN A 201 -6.20 32.83 9.66
CA GLN A 201 -5.91 34.19 10.11
C GLN A 201 -7.17 35.06 10.20
N GLY A 202 -8.12 34.87 9.28
CA GLY A 202 -9.41 35.58 9.32
C GLY A 202 -10.33 35.13 10.47
N GLN A 203 -10.15 33.90 10.98
CA GLN A 203 -10.93 33.33 12.09
C GLN A 203 -10.05 32.45 13.00
N PRO A 204 -9.17 33.04 13.83
CA PRO A 204 -8.10 32.30 14.53
C PRO A 204 -8.59 31.24 15.53
N GLN A 205 -9.82 31.37 16.02
CA GLN A 205 -10.44 30.45 16.97
C GLN A 205 -11.27 29.34 16.31
N SER A 206 -11.31 29.27 14.97
CA SER A 206 -12.10 28.26 14.26
C SER A 206 -11.37 26.91 14.27
N ALA A 207 -11.87 25.98 15.09
CA ALA A 207 -11.33 24.63 15.17
C ALA A 207 -11.40 23.87 13.83
N ASN A 208 -12.42 24.12 13.01
CA ASN A 208 -12.54 23.49 11.68
C ASN A 208 -11.42 23.96 10.74
N LEU A 209 -11.06 25.25 10.77
CA LEU A 209 -9.97 25.79 9.96
C LEU A 209 -8.59 25.37 10.49
N GLN A 210 -8.45 25.23 11.82
CA GLN A 210 -7.25 24.63 12.40
C GLN A 210 -7.09 23.18 11.94
N ARG A 211 -8.18 22.39 11.92
CA ARG A 211 -8.18 21.02 11.40
C ARG A 211 -7.87 20.97 9.90
N GLU A 212 -8.43 21.89 9.11
CA GLU A 212 -8.09 22.02 7.68
C GLU A 212 -6.58 22.24 7.49
N LEU A 213 -5.99 23.12 8.29
CA LEU A 213 -4.55 23.37 8.25
C LEU A 213 -3.72 22.14 8.68
N VAL A 214 -4.13 21.41 9.73
CA VAL A 214 -3.50 20.14 10.16
C VAL A 214 -3.45 19.15 9.00
N LEU A 215 -4.57 18.97 8.30
CA LEU A 215 -4.68 18.04 7.16
C LEU A 215 -3.85 18.51 5.96
N ALA A 216 -3.86 19.81 5.63
CA ALA A 216 -3.05 20.38 4.56
C ALA A 216 -1.56 20.22 4.83
N LEU A 217 -1.11 20.47 6.07
CA LEU A 217 0.26 20.26 6.51
C LEU A 217 0.65 18.77 6.49
N GLY A 218 -0.27 17.88 6.85
CA GLY A 218 -0.07 16.43 6.71
C GLY A 218 0.17 16.02 5.27
N GLY A 219 -0.66 16.52 4.34
CA GLY A 219 -0.50 16.29 2.91
C GLY A 219 0.82 16.85 2.35
N LEU A 220 1.22 18.06 2.77
CA LEU A 220 2.54 18.63 2.44
C LEU A 220 3.67 17.75 2.98
N GLY A 221 3.54 17.24 4.20
CA GLY A 221 4.49 16.32 4.80
C GLY A 221 4.66 15.02 4.00
N ASP A 222 3.54 14.40 3.63
CA ASP A 222 3.53 13.15 2.85
C ASP A 222 4.15 13.37 1.46
N GLY A 223 3.80 14.49 0.80
CA GLY A 223 4.37 14.88 -0.49
C GLY A 223 5.87 15.16 -0.38
N ALA A 224 6.31 15.86 0.65
CA ALA A 224 7.71 16.20 0.87
C ALA A 224 8.56 14.95 1.16
N LEU A 225 8.08 14.00 1.97
CA LEU A 225 8.76 12.71 2.17
C LEU A 225 8.89 11.94 0.85
N THR A 226 7.84 11.99 0.03
CA THR A 226 7.85 11.31 -1.26
C THR A 226 8.89 11.89 -2.22
N CYS A 227 9.09 13.22 -2.18
CA CYS A 227 10.14 13.89 -2.92
C CYS A 227 11.51 13.85 -2.21
N GLU A 228 11.68 13.04 -1.15
CA GLU A 228 12.88 12.95 -0.31
C GLU A 228 13.31 14.29 0.35
N HIS A 229 12.38 15.24 0.43
CA HIS A 229 12.55 16.53 1.13
C HIS A 229 12.27 16.37 2.62
N VAL A 230 13.08 15.55 3.30
CA VAL A 230 12.89 15.17 4.71
C VAL A 230 12.79 16.38 5.64
N SER A 231 13.56 17.44 5.39
CA SER A 231 13.52 18.67 6.21
C SER A 231 12.20 19.43 6.09
N GLU A 232 11.65 19.53 4.88
CA GLU A 232 10.36 20.19 4.64
C GLU A 232 9.21 19.35 5.19
N ALA A 233 9.27 18.03 5.01
CA ALA A 233 8.30 17.13 5.60
C ALA A 233 8.25 17.23 7.12
N LEU A 234 9.43 17.25 7.75
CA LEU A 234 9.53 17.37 9.19
C LEU A 234 8.96 18.70 9.68
N ALA A 235 9.25 19.79 8.99
CA ALA A 235 8.70 21.10 9.33
C ALA A 235 7.16 21.09 9.25
N ALA A 236 6.60 20.54 8.17
CA ALA A 236 5.16 20.44 7.97
C ALA A 236 4.49 19.57 9.05
N TYR A 237 5.02 18.39 9.35
CA TYR A 237 4.44 17.52 10.39
C TYR A 237 4.60 18.09 11.80
N ARG A 238 5.71 18.76 12.12
CA ARG A 238 5.88 19.41 13.43
C ARG A 238 4.90 20.57 13.61
N GLU A 239 4.65 21.34 12.56
CA GLU A 239 3.61 22.38 12.60
C GLU A 239 2.20 21.76 12.72
N SER A 240 1.92 20.70 11.96
CA SER A 240 0.65 19.96 12.05
C SER A 240 0.42 19.42 13.47
N LEU A 241 1.46 18.85 14.08
CA LEU A 241 1.45 18.37 15.46
C LEU A 241 1.16 19.50 16.45
N GLU A 242 1.76 20.67 16.27
CA GLU A 242 1.53 21.82 17.15
C GLU A 242 0.09 22.36 17.01
N MET A 243 -0.44 22.44 15.80
CA MET A 243 -1.85 22.77 15.57
C MET A 243 -2.79 21.74 16.21
N GLY A 244 -2.46 20.45 16.13
CA GLY A 244 -3.18 19.38 16.82
C GLY A 244 -3.17 19.53 18.34
N ARG A 245 -2.05 19.96 18.93
CA ARG A 245 -1.96 20.26 20.37
C ARG A 245 -2.82 21.46 20.76
N GLN A 246 -2.86 22.51 19.93
CA GLN A 246 -3.73 23.67 20.17
C GLN A 246 -5.20 23.28 20.09
N LEU A 247 -5.58 22.42 19.12
CA LEU A 247 -6.92 21.86 19.03
C LEU A 247 -7.29 21.04 20.28
N ARG A 248 -6.35 20.24 20.82
CA ARG A 248 -6.54 19.53 22.09
C ARG A 248 -6.75 20.49 23.25
N GLN A 249 -6.02 21.60 23.32
CA GLN A 249 -6.22 22.61 24.36
C GLN A 249 -7.60 23.29 24.27
N ALA A 250 -8.08 23.56 23.05
CA ALA A 250 -9.34 24.26 22.82
C ALA A 250 -10.58 23.35 22.95
N LEU A 251 -10.50 22.12 22.45
CA LEU A 251 -11.63 21.18 22.37
C LEU A 251 -11.58 20.07 23.43
N GLY A 252 -10.48 19.98 24.18
CA GLY A 252 -10.22 18.92 25.14
C GLY A 252 -9.89 17.58 24.48
N ASP A 253 -9.94 16.53 25.29
CA ASP A 253 -9.55 15.16 24.96
C ASP A 253 -10.67 14.41 24.21
N SER A 254 -11.25 15.04 23.18
CA SER A 254 -12.18 14.34 22.30
C SER A 254 -11.46 13.21 21.55
N PRO A 255 -12.12 12.05 21.32
CA PRO A 255 -11.45 10.92 20.68
C PRO A 255 -10.91 11.22 19.28
N GLN A 256 -11.60 12.09 18.52
CA GLN A 256 -11.15 12.49 17.20
C GLN A 256 -9.84 13.29 17.28
N VAL A 257 -9.75 14.27 18.20
CA VAL A 257 -8.54 15.09 18.39
C VAL A 257 -7.37 14.23 18.86
N LEU A 258 -7.60 13.34 19.81
CA LEU A 258 -6.58 12.40 20.27
C LEU A 258 -6.09 11.51 19.12
N ARG A 259 -7.00 10.98 18.29
CA ARG A 259 -6.62 10.17 17.13
C ARG A 259 -5.79 10.95 16.11
N ASP A 260 -6.17 12.16 15.78
CA ASP A 260 -5.39 12.99 14.84
C ASP A 260 -4.00 13.30 15.40
N LEU A 261 -3.90 13.52 16.72
CA LEU A 261 -2.65 13.79 17.40
C LEU A 261 -1.72 12.57 17.42
N SER A 262 -2.25 11.36 17.64
CA SER A 262 -1.46 10.13 17.58
C SER A 262 -0.92 9.88 16.17
N VAL A 263 -1.75 10.06 15.14
CA VAL A 263 -1.31 9.96 13.74
C VAL A 263 -0.22 10.98 13.41
N SER A 264 -0.39 12.23 13.85
CA SER A 264 0.62 13.28 13.64
C SER A 264 1.97 12.93 14.31
N LEU A 265 1.93 12.34 15.50
CA LEU A 265 3.13 11.87 16.19
C LEU A 265 3.81 10.71 15.48
N ILE A 266 3.06 9.76 14.92
CA ILE A 266 3.61 8.69 14.08
C ILE A 266 4.33 9.29 12.87
N LYS A 267 3.69 10.23 12.15
CA LYS A 267 4.30 10.88 10.97
C LYS A 267 5.56 11.66 11.30
N VAL A 268 5.58 12.36 12.45
CA VAL A 268 6.81 12.96 12.97
C VAL A 268 7.85 11.87 13.22
N GLY A 269 7.49 10.81 13.95
CA GLY A 269 8.39 9.68 14.23
C GLY A 269 9.02 9.07 12.98
N ASP A 270 8.22 8.76 11.97
CA ASP A 270 8.68 8.18 10.70
C ASP A 270 9.66 9.13 9.98
N THR A 271 9.37 10.43 10.02
CA THR A 271 10.24 11.45 9.42
C THR A 271 11.53 11.65 10.20
N GLU A 272 11.49 11.54 11.54
CA GLU A 272 12.68 11.56 12.38
C GLU A 272 13.57 10.34 12.11
N VAL A 273 13.00 9.16 11.87
CA VAL A 273 13.73 7.97 11.40
C VAL A 273 14.41 8.24 10.07
N ALA A 274 13.67 8.76 9.08
CA ALA A 274 14.22 9.10 7.76
C ALA A 274 15.36 10.14 7.85
N ALA A 275 15.32 11.00 8.86
CA ALA A 275 16.36 11.99 9.13
C ALA A 275 17.51 11.47 10.01
N GLY A 276 17.52 10.19 10.39
CA GLY A 276 18.55 9.59 11.23
C GLY A 276 18.50 9.99 12.71
N ARG A 277 17.38 10.56 13.19
CA ARG A 277 17.19 11.01 14.58
C ARG A 277 16.36 10.02 15.38
N SER A 278 16.92 8.83 15.62
CA SER A 278 16.22 7.70 16.25
C SER A 278 15.70 7.99 17.66
N ALA A 279 16.37 8.85 18.44
CA ALA A 279 15.90 9.22 19.79
C ALA A 279 14.63 10.08 19.74
N ASP A 280 14.56 11.03 18.80
CA ASP A 280 13.39 11.88 18.60
C ASP A 280 12.22 11.07 18.03
N ALA A 281 12.51 10.14 17.12
CA ALA A 281 11.52 9.21 16.59
C ALA A 281 10.85 8.38 17.70
N LEU A 282 11.65 7.78 18.57
CA LEU A 282 11.14 7.00 19.69
C LEU A 282 10.31 7.85 20.65
N ALA A 283 10.73 9.09 20.93
CA ALA A 283 9.96 9.99 21.77
C ALA A 283 8.57 10.28 21.16
N ALA A 284 8.52 10.50 19.84
CA ALA A 284 7.26 10.70 19.12
C ALA A 284 6.37 9.46 19.14
N TYR A 285 6.91 8.26 18.88
CA TYR A 285 6.15 7.02 18.93
C TYR A 285 5.62 6.69 20.34
N ARG A 286 6.43 6.92 21.39
CA ARG A 286 5.98 6.75 22.78
C ARG A 286 4.85 7.71 23.14
N ALA A 287 4.92 8.96 22.65
CA ALA A 287 3.83 9.92 22.83
C ALA A 287 2.55 9.47 22.07
N SER A 288 2.68 8.92 20.87
CA SER A 288 1.54 8.33 20.13
C SER A 288 0.93 7.16 20.91
N LEU A 289 1.77 6.25 21.41
CA LEU A 289 1.34 5.10 22.19
C LEU A 289 0.54 5.52 23.43
N GLU A 290 1.00 6.54 24.15
CA GLU A 290 0.28 7.07 25.31
C GLU A 290 -1.11 7.60 24.94
N ILE A 291 -1.23 8.30 23.80
CA ILE A 291 -2.53 8.75 23.31
C ILE A 291 -3.43 7.58 22.91
N CYS A 292 -2.89 6.56 22.25
CA CYS A 292 -3.65 5.35 21.91
C CYS A 292 -4.14 4.61 23.17
N ARG A 293 -3.35 4.61 24.25
CA ARG A 293 -3.78 4.09 25.56
C ARG A 293 -4.91 4.93 26.17
N GLN A 294 -4.83 6.26 26.08
CA GLN A 294 -5.93 7.16 26.49
C GLN A 294 -7.21 6.90 25.68
N LEU A 295 -7.09 6.71 24.35
CA LEU A 295 -8.20 6.36 23.48
C LEU A 295 -8.85 5.03 23.88
N ARG A 296 -8.04 4.02 24.21
CA ARG A 296 -8.53 2.73 24.72
C ARG A 296 -9.26 2.88 26.05
N GLN A 297 -8.77 3.70 26.97
CA GLN A 297 -9.48 3.95 28.23
C GLN A 297 -10.82 4.65 28.00
N ALA A 298 -10.90 5.59 27.05
CA ALA A 298 -12.10 6.36 26.78
C ALA A 298 -13.16 5.62 25.96
N LEU A 299 -12.73 4.82 24.97
CA LEU A 299 -13.61 4.18 23.99
C LEU A 299 -13.72 2.66 24.15
N GLY A 300 -12.92 2.06 25.03
CA GLY A 300 -12.82 0.62 25.19
C GLY A 300 -12.17 -0.09 24.00
N ASP A 301 -12.37 -1.40 23.94
CA ASP A 301 -11.71 -2.32 23.00
C ASP A 301 -12.43 -2.39 21.65
N SER A 302 -12.73 -1.22 21.06
CA SER A 302 -13.25 -1.20 19.69
C SER A 302 -12.16 -1.62 18.69
N PRO A 303 -12.50 -2.29 17.57
CA PRO A 303 -11.49 -2.77 16.63
C PRO A 303 -10.57 -1.67 16.07
N GLN A 304 -11.09 -0.46 15.89
CA GLN A 304 -10.29 0.66 15.39
C GLN A 304 -9.24 1.10 16.41
N VAL A 305 -9.62 1.19 17.69
CA VAL A 305 -8.74 1.57 18.80
C VAL A 305 -7.65 0.52 19.03
N LEU A 306 -8.03 -0.77 19.01
CA LEU A 306 -7.07 -1.86 19.13
C LEU A 306 -6.04 -1.82 17.99
N ARG A 307 -6.48 -1.56 16.75
CA ARG A 307 -5.55 -1.46 15.61
C ARG A 307 -4.61 -0.27 15.73
N ASP A 308 -5.08 0.90 16.16
CA ASP A 308 -4.19 2.05 16.34
C ASP A 308 -3.17 1.81 17.46
N LEU A 309 -3.60 1.12 18.52
CA LEU A 309 -2.73 0.75 19.63
C LEU A 309 -1.65 -0.24 19.21
N SER A 310 -2.00 -1.28 18.43
CA SER A 310 -1.03 -2.25 17.93
C SER A 310 -0.01 -1.59 17.01
N ILE A 311 -0.43 -0.70 16.11
CA ILE A 311 0.48 0.06 15.22
C ILE A 311 1.44 0.91 16.05
N SER A 312 0.95 1.62 17.07
CA SER A 312 1.81 2.45 17.92
C SER A 312 2.81 1.61 18.73
N LEU A 313 2.41 0.43 19.19
CA LEU A 313 3.29 -0.52 19.87
C LEU A 313 4.37 -1.07 18.94
N ASP A 314 4.00 -1.43 17.71
CA ASP A 314 4.94 -1.91 16.69
C ASP A 314 5.99 -0.84 16.34
N ASN A 315 5.58 0.42 16.19
CA ASN A 315 6.50 1.53 15.91
C ASN A 315 7.47 1.77 17.08
N VAL A 316 6.98 1.68 18.33
CA VAL A 316 7.86 1.70 19.50
C VAL A 316 8.82 0.51 19.45
N GLY A 317 8.33 -0.70 19.22
CA GLY A 317 9.17 -1.91 19.14
C GLY A 317 10.27 -1.81 18.08
N ASP A 318 9.94 -1.27 16.89
CA ASP A 318 10.89 -1.07 15.80
C ASP A 318 11.98 -0.05 16.19
N ALA A 319 11.58 1.06 16.82
CA ALA A 319 12.51 2.08 17.30
C ALA A 319 13.39 1.60 18.47
N GLU A 320 12.85 0.78 19.38
CA GLU A 320 13.63 0.16 20.45
C GLU A 320 14.64 -0.86 19.90
N THR A 321 14.25 -1.64 18.89
CA THR A 321 15.12 -2.58 18.18
C THR A 321 16.28 -1.84 17.52
N ALA A 322 15.99 -0.78 16.77
CA ALA A 322 17.00 0.05 16.12
C ALA A 322 17.97 0.69 17.14
N ALA A 323 17.51 0.94 18.37
CA ALA A 323 18.33 1.46 19.45
C ALA A 323 19.03 0.38 20.29
N GLY A 324 18.94 -0.90 19.91
CA GLY A 324 19.58 -2.02 20.61
C GLY A 324 18.94 -2.39 21.95
N ARG A 325 17.71 -1.92 22.23
CA ARG A 325 16.98 -2.21 23.48
C ARG A 325 16.01 -3.38 23.27
N SER A 326 16.56 -4.57 23.04
CA SER A 326 15.79 -5.78 22.68
C SER A 326 14.73 -6.19 23.71
N VAL A 327 14.95 -5.93 25.00
CA VAL A 327 13.96 -6.26 26.05
C VAL A 327 12.72 -5.37 25.93
N ASP A 328 12.91 -4.07 25.73
CA ASP A 328 11.81 -3.11 25.58
C ASP A 328 11.07 -3.32 24.25
N ALA A 329 11.82 -3.60 23.18
CA ALA A 329 11.26 -3.94 21.86
C ALA A 329 10.33 -5.16 21.95
N LEU A 330 10.81 -6.24 22.56
CA LEU A 330 10.04 -7.46 22.73
C LEU A 330 8.78 -7.22 23.58
N ALA A 331 8.87 -6.43 24.65
CA ALA A 331 7.71 -6.11 25.47
C ALA A 331 6.63 -5.40 24.64
N ALA A 332 7.01 -4.43 23.80
CA ALA A 332 6.10 -3.74 22.91
C ALA A 332 5.47 -4.67 21.86
N TYR A 333 6.28 -5.52 21.19
CA TYR A 333 5.76 -6.46 20.21
C TYR A 333 4.84 -7.52 20.81
N ARG A 334 5.13 -8.01 22.02
CA ARG A 334 4.24 -8.96 22.71
C ARG A 334 2.91 -8.33 23.12
N GLU A 335 2.93 -7.07 23.58
CA GLU A 335 1.69 -6.33 23.83
C GLU A 335 0.91 -6.16 22.53
N SER A 336 1.56 -5.78 21.43
CA SER A 336 0.95 -5.66 20.10
C SER A 336 0.31 -6.98 19.64
N LEU A 337 1.04 -8.09 19.76
CA LEU A 337 0.55 -9.43 19.39
C LEU A 337 -0.72 -9.82 20.15
N GLU A 338 -0.78 -9.52 21.45
CA GLU A 338 -1.97 -9.77 22.26
C GLU A 338 -3.16 -8.93 21.79
N ILE A 339 -2.93 -7.67 21.43
CA ILE A 339 -3.97 -6.79 20.85
C ILE A 339 -4.47 -7.34 19.51
N ILE A 340 -3.59 -7.81 18.64
CA ILE A 340 -3.99 -8.41 17.36
C ILE A 340 -4.76 -9.73 17.58
N ARG A 341 -4.42 -10.52 18.59
CA ARG A 341 -5.20 -11.71 18.98
C ARG A 341 -6.61 -11.33 19.46
N GLN A 342 -6.74 -10.24 20.21
CA GLN A 342 -8.05 -9.70 20.59
C GLN A 342 -8.85 -9.21 19.37
N LEU A 343 -8.20 -8.57 18.40
CA LEU A 343 -8.82 -8.20 17.13
C LEU A 343 -9.33 -9.39 16.34
N ARG A 344 -8.58 -10.50 16.32
CA ARG A 344 -9.01 -11.76 15.71
C ARG A 344 -10.25 -12.34 16.38
N LEU A 345 -10.35 -12.27 17.71
CA LEU A 345 -11.58 -12.69 18.41
C LEU A 345 -12.79 -11.82 18.04
N ALA A 346 -12.58 -10.52 17.84
CA ALA A 346 -13.66 -9.57 17.54
C ALA A 346 -14.11 -9.59 16.06
N LEU A 347 -13.16 -9.74 15.13
CA LEU A 347 -13.39 -9.62 13.68
C LEU A 347 -13.33 -10.96 12.94
N GLY A 348 -12.94 -12.04 13.62
CA GLY A 348 -12.72 -13.35 13.02
C GLY A 348 -11.50 -13.41 12.11
N ASP A 349 -11.43 -14.51 11.35
CA ASP A 349 -10.33 -14.85 10.43
C ASP A 349 -10.43 -14.11 9.10
N SER A 350 -10.65 -12.79 9.16
CA SER A 350 -10.56 -11.97 7.95
C SER A 350 -9.11 -11.92 7.45
N PRO A 351 -8.88 -11.90 6.12
CA PRO A 351 -7.53 -11.90 5.57
C PRO A 351 -6.60 -10.81 6.09
N GLN A 352 -7.14 -9.61 6.32
CA GLN A 352 -6.38 -8.49 6.90
C GLN A 352 -5.91 -8.82 8.32
N VAL A 353 -6.79 -9.34 9.17
CA VAL A 353 -6.46 -9.67 10.57
C VAL A 353 -5.46 -10.83 10.64
N LEU A 354 -5.61 -11.83 9.79
CA LEU A 354 -4.65 -12.94 9.70
C LEU A 354 -3.26 -12.47 9.25
N ARG A 355 -3.20 -11.52 8.31
CA ARG A 355 -1.94 -10.90 7.90
C ARG A 355 -1.32 -10.10 9.05
N ASP A 356 -2.09 -9.23 9.69
CA ASP A 356 -1.65 -8.42 10.83
C ASP A 356 -1.08 -9.33 11.94
N LEU A 357 -1.76 -10.44 12.23
CA LEU A 357 -1.33 -11.43 13.23
C LEU A 357 -0.01 -12.09 12.84
N SER A 358 0.14 -12.49 11.58
CA SER A 358 1.35 -13.13 11.09
C SER A 358 2.56 -12.20 11.14
N VAL A 359 2.38 -10.93 10.75
CA VAL A 359 3.45 -9.91 10.82
C VAL A 359 3.85 -9.67 12.28
N SER A 360 2.89 -9.56 13.19
CA SER A 360 3.16 -9.39 14.62
C SER A 360 3.93 -10.58 15.22
N LEU A 361 3.57 -11.82 14.83
CA LEU A 361 4.30 -13.03 15.21
C LEU A 361 5.74 -13.03 14.68
N ILE A 362 5.98 -12.57 13.46
CA ILE A 362 7.35 -12.43 12.91
C ILE A 362 8.14 -11.41 13.73
N LYS A 363 7.56 -10.24 14.06
CA LYS A 363 8.23 -9.22 14.88
C LYS A 363 8.61 -9.74 16.27
N VAL A 364 7.70 -10.47 16.92
CA VAL A 364 8.01 -11.15 18.19
C VAL A 364 9.12 -12.18 17.98
N GLY A 365 9.01 -13.04 16.97
CA GLY A 365 10.04 -14.03 16.68
C GLY A 365 11.42 -13.39 16.46
N ASP A 366 11.49 -12.32 15.68
CA ASP A 366 12.72 -11.56 15.38
C ASP A 366 13.34 -11.00 16.67
N ALA A 367 12.53 -10.44 17.57
CA ALA A 367 12.99 -9.93 18.86
C ALA A 367 13.43 -11.03 19.85
N GLU A 368 13.03 -12.28 19.62
CA GLU A 368 13.36 -13.45 20.46
C GLU A 368 14.58 -14.24 19.97
N THR A 369 15.16 -13.90 18.81
CA THR A 369 16.26 -14.65 18.16
C THR A 369 17.58 -14.75 18.95
N SER A 370 17.65 -14.28 20.19
CA SER A 370 18.79 -14.54 21.08
C SER A 370 18.93 -16.04 21.42
N ALA A 371 20.17 -16.51 21.63
CA ALA A 371 20.47 -17.93 21.91
C ALA A 371 19.69 -18.56 23.09
N VAL A 372 19.14 -17.75 23.99
CA VAL A 372 18.34 -18.23 25.15
C VAL A 372 16.87 -18.49 24.79
N ARG A 373 16.35 -17.90 23.70
CA ARG A 373 14.90 -17.87 23.38
C ARG A 373 14.56 -18.37 21.97
N SER A 374 15.47 -19.11 21.35
CA SER A 374 15.31 -19.72 20.03
C SER A 374 14.03 -20.60 19.89
N ALA A 375 13.59 -21.27 20.97
CA ALA A 375 12.37 -22.08 20.94
C ALA A 375 11.09 -21.25 20.81
N ASP A 376 11.01 -20.12 21.51
CA ASP A 376 9.85 -19.21 21.47
C ASP A 376 9.78 -18.49 20.11
N ALA A 377 10.93 -18.09 19.57
CA ALA A 377 11.03 -17.51 18.23
C ALA A 377 10.51 -18.48 17.16
N LEU A 378 10.95 -19.74 17.21
CA LEU A 378 10.50 -20.78 16.28
C LEU A 378 9.00 -21.05 16.40
N ALA A 379 8.45 -21.04 17.62
CA ALA A 379 7.02 -21.23 17.82
C ALA A 379 6.21 -20.10 17.15
N ALA A 380 6.64 -18.84 17.32
CA ALA A 380 6.01 -17.69 16.69
C ALA A 380 6.08 -17.74 15.15
N TYR A 381 7.26 -18.08 14.60
CA TYR A 381 7.42 -18.22 13.15
C TYR A 381 6.57 -19.37 12.57
N ARG A 382 6.44 -20.49 13.28
CA ARG A 382 5.59 -21.61 12.85
C ARG A 382 4.10 -21.24 12.88
N GLU A 383 3.66 -20.48 13.89
CA GLU A 383 2.30 -19.95 13.94
C GLU A 383 2.03 -19.02 12.75
N SER A 384 2.95 -18.09 12.46
CA SER A 384 2.88 -17.20 11.28
C SER A 384 2.82 -18.00 9.97
N LEU A 385 3.68 -19.01 9.83
CA LEU A 385 3.72 -19.87 8.65
C LEU A 385 2.37 -20.56 8.40
N GLU A 386 1.75 -21.11 9.45
CA GLU A 386 0.46 -21.78 9.31
C GLU A 386 -0.67 -20.80 8.92
N ILE A 387 -0.65 -19.58 9.47
CA ILE A 387 -1.61 -18.55 9.07
C ILE A 387 -1.42 -18.16 7.60
N PHE A 388 -0.19 -18.00 7.11
CA PHE A 388 0.03 -17.73 5.68
C PHE A 388 -0.37 -18.90 4.77
N ARG A 389 -0.29 -20.15 5.25
CA ARG A 389 -0.87 -21.29 4.54
C ARG A 389 -2.39 -21.22 4.48
N GLN A 390 -3.06 -20.85 5.58
CA GLN A 390 -4.51 -20.61 5.60
C GLN A 390 -4.91 -19.46 4.65
N LEU A 391 -4.14 -18.38 4.62
CA LEU A 391 -4.33 -17.27 3.69
C LEU A 391 -4.19 -17.75 2.24
N ARG A 392 -3.15 -18.55 1.90
CA ARG A 392 -3.01 -19.15 0.57
C ARG A 392 -4.19 -20.03 0.17
N GLN A 393 -4.74 -20.81 1.10
CA GLN A 393 -5.94 -21.63 0.80
C GLN A 393 -7.17 -20.77 0.49
N THR A 394 -7.30 -19.62 1.15
CA THR A 394 -8.48 -18.76 1.03
C THR A 394 -8.36 -17.80 -0.16
N LEU A 395 -7.16 -17.30 -0.43
CA LEU A 395 -6.89 -16.23 -1.40
C LEU A 395 -6.26 -16.73 -2.70
N GLY A 396 -5.83 -17.98 -2.71
CA GLY A 396 -5.04 -18.56 -3.79
C GLY A 396 -3.62 -17.99 -3.87
N ASP A 397 -3.00 -18.21 -5.01
CA ASP A 397 -1.59 -17.93 -5.29
C ASP A 397 -1.37 -16.48 -5.74
N SER A 398 -1.90 -15.51 -4.99
CA SER A 398 -1.62 -14.10 -5.26
C SER A 398 -0.13 -13.81 -4.99
N PRO A 399 0.52 -12.92 -5.76
CA PRO A 399 1.94 -12.62 -5.57
C PRO A 399 2.33 -12.20 -4.14
N GLN A 400 1.43 -11.46 -3.48
CA GLN A 400 1.58 -11.05 -2.09
C GLN A 400 1.63 -12.28 -1.17
N VAL A 401 0.62 -13.13 -1.24
CA VAL A 401 0.49 -14.31 -0.38
C VAL A 401 1.68 -15.26 -0.57
N LEU A 402 2.10 -15.49 -1.82
CA LEU A 402 3.28 -16.31 -2.12
C LEU A 402 4.55 -15.71 -1.51
N ARG A 403 4.73 -14.39 -1.59
CA ARG A 403 5.86 -13.69 -1.01
C ARG A 403 5.89 -13.83 0.52
N ASP A 404 4.79 -13.56 1.20
CA ASP A 404 4.76 -13.59 2.67
C ASP A 404 4.89 -15.00 3.23
N LEU A 405 4.28 -15.98 2.56
CA LEU A 405 4.47 -17.39 2.86
C LEU A 405 5.95 -17.78 2.74
N SER A 406 6.61 -17.32 1.67
CA SER A 406 8.04 -17.60 1.45
C SER A 406 8.95 -16.95 2.48
N ILE A 407 8.63 -15.72 2.91
CA ILE A 407 9.36 -15.03 4.00
C ILE A 407 9.18 -15.79 5.32
N SER A 408 7.97 -16.24 5.65
CA SER A 408 7.72 -17.03 6.85
C SER A 408 8.45 -18.37 6.84
N LEU A 409 8.54 -19.03 5.68
CA LEU A 409 9.33 -20.25 5.50
C LEU A 409 10.83 -20.00 5.74
N ILE A 410 11.37 -18.86 5.27
CA ILE A 410 12.76 -18.47 5.54
C ILE A 410 12.98 -18.26 7.04
N LYS A 411 12.07 -17.55 7.72
CA LYS A 411 12.18 -17.30 9.18
C LYS A 411 12.17 -18.60 9.99
N VAL A 412 11.28 -19.54 9.64
CA VAL A 412 11.30 -20.88 10.23
C VAL A 412 12.63 -21.58 9.91
N GLY A 413 13.09 -21.55 8.66
CA GLY A 413 14.34 -22.20 8.26
C GLY A 413 15.55 -21.68 9.02
N ASP A 414 15.65 -20.36 9.19
CA ASP A 414 16.71 -19.70 9.95
C ASP A 414 16.69 -20.18 11.41
N ALA A 415 15.53 -20.18 12.06
CA ALA A 415 15.40 -20.64 13.44
C ALA A 415 15.67 -22.15 13.62
N GLU A 416 15.35 -22.99 12.63
CA GLU A 416 15.68 -24.41 12.63
C GLU A 416 17.20 -24.63 12.46
N ALA A 417 17.84 -23.86 11.57
CA ALA A 417 19.27 -23.91 11.33
C ALA A 417 20.06 -23.49 12.57
N ASP A 418 19.67 -22.37 13.19
CA ASP A 418 20.28 -21.87 14.44
C ASP A 418 20.17 -22.87 15.59
N ALA A 419 19.11 -23.68 15.59
CA ALA A 419 18.91 -24.74 16.57
C ALA A 419 19.55 -26.09 16.19
N GLY A 420 20.36 -26.14 15.13
CA GLY A 420 21.10 -27.32 14.67
C GLY A 420 20.24 -28.37 13.96
N ARG A 421 19.00 -28.03 13.57
CA ARG A 421 18.06 -28.93 12.88
C ARG A 421 18.13 -28.74 11.37
N SER A 422 19.28 -29.10 10.80
CA SER A 422 19.61 -28.84 9.39
C SER A 422 18.65 -29.53 8.40
N ALA A 423 18.10 -30.70 8.74
CA ALA A 423 17.18 -31.40 7.85
C ALA A 423 15.84 -30.65 7.71
N GLU A 424 15.34 -30.12 8.82
CA GLU A 424 14.13 -29.32 8.92
C GLU A 424 14.31 -27.96 8.22
N ALA A 425 15.44 -27.29 8.45
CA ALA A 425 15.80 -26.05 7.76
C ALA A 425 15.84 -26.24 6.23
N LEU A 426 16.55 -27.28 5.75
CA LEU A 426 16.61 -27.63 4.33
C LEU A 426 15.23 -27.89 3.72
N LYS A 427 14.30 -28.49 4.48
CA LYS A 427 12.95 -28.75 3.99
C LYS A 427 12.20 -27.45 3.70
N VAL A 428 12.19 -26.51 4.66
CA VAL A 428 11.44 -25.25 4.51
C VAL A 428 12.11 -24.28 3.54
N TYR A 429 13.45 -24.26 3.44
CA TYR A 429 14.13 -23.46 2.42
C TYR A 429 13.84 -23.95 1.00
N ARG A 430 13.74 -25.27 0.79
CA ARG A 430 13.31 -25.82 -0.52
C ARG A 430 11.88 -25.42 -0.87
N GLU A 431 10.96 -25.48 0.10
CA GLU A 431 9.57 -25.03 -0.08
C GLU A 431 9.52 -23.53 -0.43
N SER A 432 10.27 -22.69 0.28
CA SER A 432 10.39 -21.25 -0.02
C SER A 432 10.92 -21.00 -1.43
N LEU A 433 11.97 -21.72 -1.84
CA LEU A 433 12.57 -21.59 -3.17
C LEU A 433 11.59 -21.98 -4.29
N GLU A 434 10.80 -23.03 -4.09
CA GLU A 434 9.77 -23.43 -5.04
C GLU A 434 8.69 -22.35 -5.20
N ILE A 435 8.25 -21.75 -4.09
CA ILE A 435 7.26 -20.67 -4.13
C ILE A 435 7.83 -19.42 -4.79
N PHE A 436 9.08 -19.04 -4.52
CA PHE A 436 9.71 -17.91 -5.23
C PHE A 436 9.88 -18.18 -6.73
N ARG A 437 10.09 -19.44 -7.15
CA ARG A 437 10.06 -19.80 -8.58
C ARG A 437 8.66 -19.65 -9.17
N GLN A 438 7.60 -20.02 -8.44
CA GLN A 438 6.21 -19.76 -8.85
C GLN A 438 5.94 -18.25 -8.97
N LEU A 439 6.39 -17.46 -7.99
CA LEU A 439 6.27 -16.00 -7.99
C LEU A 439 6.99 -15.38 -9.20
N ARG A 440 8.20 -15.85 -9.52
CA ARG A 440 8.95 -15.46 -10.72
C ARG A 440 8.22 -15.84 -12.01
N GLN A 441 7.57 -17.00 -12.07
CA GLN A 441 6.75 -17.36 -13.24
C GLN A 441 5.55 -16.42 -13.40
N ALA A 442 4.92 -16.01 -12.30
CA ALA A 442 3.76 -15.12 -12.33
C ALA A 442 4.11 -13.65 -12.63
N GLN A 443 5.21 -13.13 -12.08
CA GLN A 443 5.58 -11.71 -12.19
C GLN A 443 6.76 -11.43 -13.13
N GLY A 444 7.52 -12.46 -13.55
CA GLY A 444 8.75 -12.30 -14.30
C GLY A 444 9.93 -11.82 -13.46
N ASP A 445 10.97 -11.35 -14.14
CA ASP A 445 12.29 -11.04 -13.56
C ASP A 445 12.36 -9.63 -12.99
N ILE A 446 11.46 -9.31 -12.05
CA ILE A 446 11.51 -8.03 -11.34
C ILE A 446 12.54 -8.08 -10.19
N PRO A 447 13.27 -6.99 -9.88
CA PRO A 447 14.36 -6.97 -8.91
C PRO A 447 13.94 -7.45 -7.53
N GLN A 448 12.72 -7.15 -7.10
CA GLN A 448 12.24 -7.61 -5.80
C GLN A 448 12.16 -9.14 -5.76
N VAL A 449 11.56 -9.77 -6.78
CA VAL A 449 11.46 -11.22 -6.91
C VAL A 449 12.83 -11.86 -7.11
N LEU A 450 13.69 -11.28 -7.94
CA LEU A 450 15.06 -11.76 -8.13
C LEU A 450 15.89 -11.67 -6.84
N ARG A 451 15.74 -10.59 -6.08
CA ARG A 451 16.40 -10.41 -4.78
C ARG A 451 15.94 -11.47 -3.79
N ASP A 452 14.63 -11.69 -3.66
CA ASP A 452 14.14 -12.69 -2.71
C ASP A 452 14.47 -14.12 -3.14
N LEU A 453 14.45 -14.40 -4.44
CA LEU A 453 14.92 -15.67 -5.00
C LEU A 453 16.41 -15.89 -4.69
N SER A 454 17.23 -14.84 -4.83
CA SER A 454 18.65 -14.88 -4.45
C SER A 454 18.83 -15.15 -2.96
N VAL A 455 18.05 -14.50 -2.09
CA VAL A 455 18.09 -14.77 -0.64
C VAL A 455 17.72 -16.22 -0.36
N SER A 456 16.65 -16.74 -0.96
CA SER A 456 16.20 -18.13 -0.78
C SER A 456 17.25 -19.14 -1.26
N LEU A 457 17.89 -18.88 -2.39
CA LEU A 457 19.01 -19.70 -2.92
C LEU A 457 20.21 -19.69 -1.98
N ASN A 458 20.63 -18.51 -1.50
CA ASN A 458 21.75 -18.39 -0.56
C ASN A 458 21.47 -19.16 0.73
N LYS A 459 20.27 -18.99 1.31
CA LYS A 459 19.87 -19.70 2.54
C LYS A 459 19.85 -21.22 2.34
N LEU A 460 19.38 -21.70 1.19
CA LEU A 460 19.41 -23.12 0.87
C LEU A 460 20.85 -23.64 0.72
N GLY A 461 21.72 -22.89 0.02
CA GLY A 461 23.13 -23.24 -0.18
C GLY A 461 23.90 -23.28 1.15
N ASP A 462 23.73 -22.26 1.99
CA ASP A 462 24.32 -22.21 3.34
C ASP A 462 23.91 -23.43 4.18
N ALA A 463 22.62 -23.79 4.14
CA ALA A 463 22.11 -24.96 4.84
C ALA A 463 22.61 -26.29 4.24
N GLN A 464 22.83 -26.36 2.93
CA GLN A 464 23.40 -27.53 2.26
C GLN A 464 24.87 -27.73 2.63
N ALA A 465 25.65 -26.64 2.64
CA ALA A 465 27.03 -26.65 3.10
C ALA A 465 27.13 -27.07 4.58
N ALA A 466 26.29 -26.50 5.45
CA ALA A 466 26.23 -26.89 6.85
C ALA A 466 25.84 -28.38 7.06
N ALA A 467 25.09 -28.96 6.13
CA ALA A 467 24.73 -30.38 6.11
C ALA A 467 25.76 -31.28 5.40
N GLY A 468 26.92 -30.76 4.98
CA GLY A 468 27.98 -31.50 4.30
C GLY A 468 27.64 -31.91 2.86
N ARG A 469 26.77 -31.15 2.18
CA ARG A 469 26.35 -31.39 0.79
C ARG A 469 27.01 -30.39 -0.16
N ASP A 470 28.34 -30.34 -0.14
CA ASP A 470 29.16 -29.32 -0.82
C ASP A 470 28.98 -29.27 -2.35
N ALA A 471 28.47 -30.34 -2.97
CA ALA A 471 28.18 -30.37 -4.41
C ALA A 471 26.81 -29.76 -4.77
N ASP A 472 25.88 -29.74 -3.82
CA ASP A 472 24.55 -29.16 -4.00
C ASP A 472 24.48 -27.69 -3.53
N ALA A 473 25.40 -27.29 -2.65
CA ALA A 473 25.60 -25.92 -2.15
C ALA A 473 26.31 -25.06 -3.19
#